data_AF-A0A2D4P1C1-F1
#
_entry.id   AF-A0A2D4P1C1-F1
#
_cell.length_a   1.000
_cell.length_b   1.000
_cell.length_c   1.000
_cell.angle_alpha   90.00
_cell.angle_beta   90.00
_cell.angle_gamma   90.00
#
_symmetry.space_group_name_H-M   'P 1'
#
loop_
_entity.id
_entity.type
_entity.pdbx_description
1 polymer ?
#
loop_
_entity_poly.entity_id
_entity_poly.type
_entity_poly.pdbx_seq_one_letter_code
_entity_poly.pdbx_strand_id
1 'polypeptide(L)'
;CDTDHLRPADAIMQKAWRERNPQARISAAHEALELNECATAYILLAEEEATTIVEAEKLFKQALKAGEGCYRRSQQLQHHGTQYEAQHRRDTNVLVYIKRRLAMCARKLGRTREAVKMMRDLMKEFPLLSMFNIHENLLEALLELQAYADVQAVLAKYDDISLPKSATICYTAALLKARAVSDKFSPEAASRRGLSTAEMNAVEAIHRAVEFNPHVPKYLLEMK
;
A
#
# COMPACT_ATOMS: atom_id res chain seq x y z
N CYS A 1 33.84 -10.88 4.05
CA CYS A 1 33.57 -10.84 5.50
C CYS A 1 32.43 -9.86 5.68
N ASP A 2 31.19 -10.31 5.48
CA ASP A 2 30.13 -9.46 4.90
C ASP A 2 29.19 -8.87 5.96
N THR A 3 29.70 -8.64 7.18
CA THR A 3 28.88 -8.19 8.32
C THR A 3 29.41 -6.96 9.07
N ASP A 4 30.56 -6.40 8.69
CA ASP A 4 31.28 -5.41 9.50
C ASP A 4 30.69 -3.97 9.54
N HIS A 5 29.55 -3.70 8.90
CA HIS A 5 28.99 -2.32 8.83
C HIS A 5 27.52 -2.17 9.23
N LEU A 6 26.89 -3.20 9.80
CA LEU A 6 25.56 -3.03 10.39
C LEU A 6 25.67 -2.31 11.73
N ARG A 7 24.90 -1.23 11.90
CA ARG A 7 24.80 -0.57 13.21
C ARG A 7 24.29 -1.60 14.22
N PRO A 8 24.76 -1.57 15.49
CA PRO A 8 24.36 -2.54 16.50
C PRO A 8 22.84 -2.75 16.61
N ALA A 9 22.06 -1.66 16.59
CA ALA A 9 20.59 -1.71 16.59
C ALA A 9 20.01 -2.45 15.36
N ASP A 10 20.60 -2.27 14.17
CA ASP A 10 20.14 -2.94 12.94
C ASP A 10 20.40 -4.45 13.00
N ALA A 11 21.49 -4.88 13.64
CA ALA A 11 21.79 -6.29 13.84
C ALA A 11 20.81 -6.98 14.80
N ILE A 12 20.41 -6.29 15.88
CA ILE A 12 19.35 -6.75 16.79
C ILE A 12 18.04 -6.89 16.01
N MET A 13 17.65 -5.85 15.28
CA MET A 13 16.39 -5.86 14.53
C MET A 13 16.36 -6.93 13.43
N GLN A 14 17.47 -7.20 12.74
CA GLN A 14 17.52 -8.30 11.77
C GLN A 14 17.24 -9.68 12.39
N LYS A 15 17.62 -9.88 13.66
CA LYS A 15 17.27 -11.10 14.39
C LYS A 15 15.81 -11.06 14.82
N ALA A 16 15.36 -9.93 15.37
CA ALA A 16 13.97 -9.73 15.81
C ALA A 16 12.94 -10.01 14.70
N TRP A 17 13.16 -9.52 13.47
CA TRP A 17 12.22 -9.74 12.36
C TRP A 17 12.13 -11.20 11.88
N ARG A 18 13.06 -12.07 12.29
CA ARG A 18 13.02 -13.51 12.01
C ARG A 18 12.51 -14.32 13.20
N GLU A 19 12.36 -13.68 14.36
CA GLU A 19 11.87 -14.30 15.58
C GLU A 19 10.36 -14.53 15.49
N ARG A 20 9.92 -15.71 15.94
CA ARG A 20 8.52 -16.12 15.91
C ARG A 20 7.75 -15.61 17.11
N ASN A 21 8.39 -15.51 18.28
CA ASN A 21 7.76 -15.06 19.51
C ASN A 21 7.55 -13.52 19.51
N PRO A 22 6.30 -13.02 19.53
CA PRO A 22 6.03 -11.58 19.50
C PRO A 22 6.61 -10.81 20.69
N GLN A 23 6.57 -11.38 21.89
CA GLN A 23 7.12 -10.72 23.08
C GLN A 23 8.65 -10.59 23.00
N ALA A 24 9.33 -11.61 22.46
CA ALA A 24 10.77 -11.52 22.21
C ALA A 24 11.11 -10.46 21.16
N ARG A 25 10.27 -10.31 20.13
CA ARG A 25 10.43 -9.24 19.12
C ARG A 25 10.28 -7.83 19.70
N ILE A 26 9.26 -7.62 20.52
CA ILE A 26 9.01 -6.33 21.19
C ILE A 26 10.18 -5.99 22.12
N SER A 27 10.61 -6.94 22.96
CA SER A 27 11.77 -6.75 23.84
C SER A 27 13.04 -6.40 23.06
N ALA A 28 13.30 -7.08 21.94
CA ALA A 28 14.46 -6.80 21.09
C ALA A 28 14.35 -5.41 20.41
N ALA A 29 13.14 -4.97 20.06
CA ALA A 29 12.94 -3.63 19.51
C ALA A 29 13.24 -2.53 20.53
N HIS A 30 12.81 -2.70 21.79
CA HIS A 30 13.20 -1.80 22.88
C HIS A 30 14.72 -1.82 23.12
N GLU A 31 15.35 -2.99 23.16
CA GLU A 31 16.82 -3.12 23.28
C GLU A 31 17.56 -2.38 22.16
N ALA A 32 17.07 -2.48 20.92
CA ALA A 32 17.66 -1.76 19.78
C ALA A 32 17.56 -0.24 19.94
N LEU A 33 16.48 0.27 20.55
CA LEU A 33 16.27 1.70 20.78
C LEU A 33 17.16 2.27 21.89
N GLU A 34 17.53 1.47 22.88
CA GLU A 34 18.51 1.86 23.91
C GLU A 34 19.90 2.13 23.32
N LEU A 35 20.24 1.50 22.18
CA LEU A 35 21.52 1.71 21.51
C LEU A 35 21.53 2.95 20.61
N ASN A 36 20.48 3.13 19.79
CA ASN A 36 20.35 4.26 18.88
C ASN A 36 18.92 4.35 18.31
N GLU A 37 18.47 5.54 17.88
CA GLU A 37 17.22 5.71 17.13
C GLU A 37 17.17 4.75 15.91
N CYS A 38 16.28 3.76 15.95
CA CYS A 38 16.20 2.69 14.95
C CYS A 38 14.81 2.66 14.30
N ALA A 39 14.74 2.99 13.01
CA ALA A 39 13.48 3.06 12.27
C ALA A 39 12.73 1.72 12.26
N THR A 40 13.44 0.60 12.09
CA THR A 40 12.83 -0.74 12.05
C THR A 40 12.35 -1.21 13.42
N ALA A 41 12.96 -0.76 14.52
CA ALA A 41 12.47 -0.98 15.87
C ALA A 41 11.14 -0.25 16.10
N TYR A 42 11.08 1.05 15.77
CA TYR A 42 9.84 1.82 15.87
C TYR A 42 8.72 1.26 14.98
N ILE A 43 9.05 0.75 13.78
CA ILE A 43 8.08 0.04 12.94
C ILE A 43 7.52 -1.16 13.69
N LEU A 44 8.38 -2.03 14.25
CA LEU A 44 7.93 -3.24 14.95
C LEU A 44 6.99 -2.90 16.10
N LEU A 45 7.37 -1.92 16.94
CA LEU A 45 6.53 -1.46 18.04
C LEU A 45 5.19 -0.89 17.53
N ALA A 46 5.20 -0.11 16.45
CA ALA A 46 3.98 0.42 15.85
C ALA A 46 3.03 -0.66 15.30
N GLU A 47 3.56 -1.82 14.94
CA GLU A 47 2.79 -2.94 14.40
C GLU A 47 2.30 -3.92 15.46
N GLU A 48 3.07 -4.13 16.52
CA GLU A 48 2.86 -5.24 17.45
C GLU A 48 2.56 -4.82 18.88
N GLU A 49 3.02 -3.63 19.29
CA GLU A 49 2.82 -3.12 20.65
C GLU A 49 1.69 -2.08 20.70
N ALA A 50 1.56 -1.26 19.65
CA ALA A 50 0.51 -0.25 19.58
C ALA A 50 -0.90 -0.88 19.62
N THR A 51 -1.72 -0.41 20.55
CA THR A 51 -3.10 -0.90 20.72
C THR A 51 -4.13 0.00 20.03
N THR A 52 -3.74 1.23 19.69
CA THR A 52 -4.57 2.19 18.98
C THR A 52 -3.88 2.73 17.73
N ILE A 53 -4.68 3.24 16.78
CA ILE A 53 -4.14 3.90 15.58
C ILE A 53 -3.35 5.16 15.94
N VAL A 54 -3.72 5.86 17.02
CA VAL A 54 -3.02 7.06 17.50
C VAL A 54 -1.63 6.70 18.04
N GLU A 55 -1.52 5.63 18.82
CA GLU A 55 -0.24 5.09 19.29
C GLU A 55 0.65 4.65 18.13
N ALA A 56 0.07 3.89 17.19
CA ALA A 56 0.77 3.44 15.99
C ALA A 56 1.29 4.63 15.17
N GLU A 57 0.46 5.67 14.98
CA GLU A 57 0.88 6.89 14.27
C GLU A 57 2.05 7.59 14.98
N LYS A 58 2.01 7.70 16.31
CA LYS A 58 3.10 8.29 17.10
C LYS A 58 4.41 7.52 16.91
N LEU A 59 4.37 6.20 16.95
CA LEU A 59 5.54 5.36 16.72
C LEU A 59 6.03 5.43 15.27
N PHE A 60 5.14 5.44 14.28
CA PHE A 60 5.53 5.65 12.88
C PHE A 60 6.13 7.04 12.62
N LYS A 61 5.72 8.09 13.36
CA LYS A 61 6.37 9.41 13.28
C LYS A 61 7.81 9.37 13.81
N GLN A 62 8.08 8.60 14.87
CA GLN A 62 9.45 8.36 15.34
C GLN A 62 10.24 7.54 14.32
N ALA A 63 9.63 6.50 13.74
CA ALA A 63 10.23 5.73 12.66
C ALA A 63 10.60 6.62 11.46
N LEU A 64 9.73 7.56 11.09
CA LEU A 64 9.96 8.46 9.95
C LEU A 64 11.19 9.33 10.19
N LYS A 65 11.30 9.96 11.37
CA LYS A 65 12.46 10.78 11.74
C LYS A 65 13.76 9.99 11.62
N ALA A 66 13.81 8.79 12.18
CA ALA A 66 14.98 7.91 12.10
C ALA A 66 15.26 7.45 10.66
N GLY A 67 14.22 7.07 9.92
CA GLY A 67 14.27 6.55 8.56
C GLY A 67 14.72 7.59 7.53
N GLU A 68 14.26 8.83 7.62
CA GLU A 68 14.71 9.93 6.77
C GLU A 68 16.19 10.23 6.95
N GLY A 69 16.68 10.15 8.19
CA GLY A 69 18.11 10.29 8.48
C GLY A 69 18.94 9.20 7.81
N CYS A 70 18.50 7.94 7.85
CA CYS A 70 19.16 6.83 7.16
C CYS A 70 19.10 6.98 5.64
N TYR A 71 17.92 7.23 5.09
CA TYR A 71 17.71 7.42 3.65
C TYR A 71 18.57 8.53 3.07
N ARG A 72 18.64 9.70 3.74
CA ARG A 72 19.45 10.83 3.26
C ARG A 72 20.94 10.48 3.20
N ARG A 73 21.45 9.78 4.21
CA ARG A 73 22.85 9.33 4.24
C ARG A 73 23.13 8.30 3.16
N SER A 74 22.28 7.28 3.01
CA SER A 74 22.51 6.24 2.02
C SER A 74 22.31 6.73 0.58
N GLN A 75 21.43 7.71 0.36
CA GLN A 75 21.25 8.37 -0.93
C GLN A 75 22.53 9.07 -1.42
N GLN A 76 23.28 9.70 -0.52
CA GLN A 76 24.56 10.35 -0.86
C GLN A 76 25.65 9.32 -1.23
N LEU A 77 25.61 8.15 -0.58
CA LEU A 77 26.62 7.12 -0.73
C LEU A 77 26.30 6.08 -1.81
N GLN A 78 25.07 6.05 -2.36
CA GLN A 78 24.58 4.96 -3.20
C GLN A 78 25.47 4.60 -4.41
N HIS A 79 26.24 5.54 -4.95
CA HIS A 79 27.13 5.33 -6.11
C HIS A 79 28.54 4.83 -5.73
N HIS A 80 28.85 4.66 -4.43
CA HIS A 80 30.18 4.29 -3.95
C HIS A 80 30.42 2.77 -3.93
N GLY A 81 29.52 1.99 -4.50
CA GLY A 81 29.66 0.54 -4.64
C GLY A 81 28.37 -0.23 -4.37
N THR A 82 28.38 -1.52 -4.69
CA THR A 82 27.21 -2.41 -4.60
C THR A 82 26.64 -2.51 -3.18
N GLN A 83 27.49 -2.46 -2.16
CA GLN A 83 27.07 -2.48 -0.76
C GLN A 83 26.25 -1.22 -0.39
N TYR A 84 26.68 -0.04 -0.85
CA TYR A 84 25.98 1.22 -0.59
C TYR A 84 24.68 1.31 -1.38
N GLU A 85 24.64 0.78 -2.60
CA GLU A 85 23.41 0.64 -3.37
C GLU A 85 22.39 -0.27 -2.64
N ALA A 86 22.85 -1.42 -2.13
CA ALA A 86 22.01 -2.34 -1.37
C ALA A 86 21.52 -1.72 -0.04
N GLN A 87 22.33 -0.90 0.62
CA GLN A 87 21.91 -0.12 1.79
C GLN A 87 20.86 0.92 1.41
N HIS A 88 21.10 1.70 0.36
CA HIS A 88 20.15 2.71 -0.12
C HIS A 88 18.80 2.10 -0.47
N ARG A 89 18.78 0.95 -1.16
CA ARG A 89 17.55 0.23 -1.49
C ARG A 89 16.79 -0.21 -0.24
N ARG A 90 17.48 -0.71 0.78
CA ARG A 90 16.88 -1.09 2.08
C ARG A 90 16.28 0.12 2.79
N ASP A 91 17.04 1.22 2.90
CA ASP A 91 16.56 2.43 3.56
C ASP A 91 15.38 3.07 2.82
N THR A 92 15.39 3.02 1.49
CA THR A 92 14.26 3.45 0.65
C THR A 92 13.02 2.61 0.96
N ASN A 93 13.14 1.28 1.01
CA ASN A 93 12.02 0.40 1.34
C ASN A 93 11.45 0.68 2.73
N VAL A 94 12.32 0.90 3.73
CA VAL A 94 11.91 1.27 5.09
C VAL A 94 11.17 2.61 5.10
N LEU A 95 11.71 3.63 4.41
CA LEU A 95 11.09 4.95 4.34
C LEU A 95 9.71 4.92 3.67
N VAL A 96 9.58 4.22 2.54
CA VAL A 96 8.32 4.07 1.82
C VAL A 96 7.30 3.31 2.66
N TYR A 97 7.73 2.26 3.36
CA TYR A 97 6.88 1.53 4.29
C TYR A 97 6.30 2.45 5.37
N ILE A 98 7.15 3.25 6.02
CA ILE A 98 6.72 4.18 7.09
C ILE A 98 5.74 5.22 6.55
N LYS A 99 6.08 5.89 5.44
CA LYS A 99 5.22 6.92 4.83
C LYS A 99 3.86 6.34 4.43
N ARG A 100 3.83 5.13 3.87
CA ARG A 100 2.58 4.40 3.57
C ARG A 100 1.78 4.13 4.83
N ARG A 101 2.41 3.62 5.90
CA ARG A 101 1.73 3.31 7.17
C ARG A 101 1.19 4.55 7.84
N LEU A 102 1.88 5.69 7.76
CA LEU A 102 1.37 6.98 8.22
C LEU A 102 0.13 7.40 7.42
N ALA A 103 0.14 7.24 6.09
CA ALA A 103 -1.04 7.55 5.28
C ALA A 103 -2.25 6.66 5.64
N MET A 104 -2.00 5.37 5.92
CA MET A 104 -3.05 4.47 6.42
C MET A 104 -3.57 4.89 7.80
N CYS A 105 -2.70 5.34 8.71
CA CYS A 105 -3.11 5.88 10.01
C CYS A 105 -3.96 7.15 9.83
N ALA A 106 -3.53 8.08 8.97
CA ALA A 106 -4.28 9.30 8.67
C ALA A 106 -5.70 8.97 8.16
N ARG A 107 -5.85 8.01 7.23
CA ARG A 107 -7.17 7.55 6.77
C ARG A 107 -8.02 7.00 7.92
N LYS A 108 -7.47 6.05 8.69
CA LYS A 108 -8.18 5.41 9.81
C LYS A 108 -8.58 6.39 10.92
N LEU A 109 -7.91 7.55 11.00
CA LEU A 109 -8.24 8.64 11.92
C LEU A 109 -9.19 9.68 11.30
N GLY A 110 -9.79 9.40 10.13
CA GLY A 110 -10.73 10.29 9.45
C GLY A 110 -10.08 11.43 8.66
N ARG A 111 -8.74 11.48 8.57
CA ARG A 111 -7.99 12.47 7.77
C ARG A 111 -7.80 11.97 6.34
N THR A 112 -8.89 11.56 5.70
CA THR A 112 -8.87 10.84 4.41
C THR A 112 -8.29 11.68 3.28
N ARG A 113 -8.54 12.99 3.24
CA ARG A 113 -7.90 13.90 2.25
C ARG A 113 -6.39 14.00 2.43
N GLU A 114 -5.90 14.01 3.66
CA GLU A 114 -4.46 14.00 3.96
C GLU A 114 -3.84 12.68 3.47
N ALA A 115 -4.48 11.55 3.78
CA ALA A 115 -4.03 10.23 3.33
C ALA A 115 -3.89 10.15 1.80
N VAL A 116 -4.88 10.66 1.05
CA VAL A 116 -4.83 10.73 -0.42
C VAL A 116 -3.61 11.54 -0.90
N LYS A 117 -3.37 12.72 -0.30
CA LYS A 117 -2.21 13.54 -0.64
C LYS A 117 -0.90 12.78 -0.39
N MET A 118 -0.76 12.20 0.80
CA MET A 118 0.43 11.43 1.18
C MET A 118 0.70 10.26 0.23
N MET A 119 -0.32 9.51 -0.17
CA MET A 119 -0.18 8.38 -1.10
C MET A 119 0.22 8.85 -2.51
N ARG A 120 -0.35 9.95 -3.00
CA ARG A 120 0.03 10.52 -4.31
C ARG A 120 1.46 11.04 -4.31
N ASP A 121 1.87 11.74 -3.25
CA ASP A 121 3.23 12.24 -3.08
C ASP A 121 4.22 11.05 -3.04
N LEU A 122 3.88 9.98 -2.31
CA LEU A 122 4.71 8.79 -2.23
C LEU A 122 4.87 8.07 -3.57
N MET A 123 3.79 7.93 -4.35
CA MET A 123 3.84 7.33 -5.69
C MET A 123 4.63 8.18 -6.69
N LYS A 124 4.63 9.51 -6.51
CA LYS A 124 5.43 10.45 -7.33
C LYS A 124 6.91 10.40 -6.97
N GLU A 125 7.22 10.33 -5.68
CA GLU A 125 8.59 10.29 -5.15
C GLU A 125 9.26 8.93 -5.45
N PHE A 126 8.50 7.83 -5.41
CA PHE A 126 9.03 6.47 -5.59
C PHE A 126 8.22 5.64 -6.61
N PRO A 127 8.24 6.01 -7.91
CA PRO A 127 7.38 5.39 -8.92
C PRO A 127 7.67 3.90 -9.19
N LEU A 128 8.87 3.41 -8.86
CA LEU A 128 9.31 2.03 -9.12
C LEU A 128 8.99 1.05 -7.98
N LEU A 129 8.44 1.51 -6.85
CA LEU A 129 8.19 0.67 -5.67
C LEU A 129 6.75 0.13 -5.62
N SER A 130 6.42 -0.71 -6.61
CA SER A 130 5.11 -1.37 -6.70
C SER A 130 4.82 -2.35 -5.56
N MET A 131 5.85 -2.86 -4.89
CA MET A 131 5.77 -3.89 -3.84
C MET A 131 4.84 -3.55 -2.67
N PHE A 132 4.56 -2.27 -2.43
CA PHE A 132 3.74 -1.84 -1.30
C PHE A 132 2.25 -1.63 -1.64
N ASN A 133 1.81 -1.89 -2.87
CA ASN A 133 0.42 -1.73 -3.30
C ASN A 133 -0.20 -0.37 -2.90
N ILE A 134 0.58 0.71 -2.94
CA ILE A 134 0.16 2.06 -2.50
C ILE A 134 -1.08 2.53 -3.28
N HIS A 135 -1.17 2.14 -4.55
CA HIS A 135 -2.31 2.41 -5.41
C HIS A 135 -3.61 1.82 -4.87
N GLU A 136 -3.61 0.64 -4.26
CA GLU A 136 -4.82 0.04 -3.66
C GLU A 136 -5.27 0.86 -2.45
N ASN A 137 -4.35 1.30 -1.61
CA ASN A 137 -4.68 2.16 -0.48
C ASN A 137 -5.21 3.53 -0.95
N LEU A 138 -4.71 4.04 -2.08
CA LEU A 138 -5.20 5.25 -2.72
C LEU A 138 -6.62 5.05 -3.27
N LEU A 139 -6.90 3.92 -3.93
CA LEU A 139 -8.24 3.55 -4.40
C LEU A 139 -9.23 3.52 -3.22
N GLU A 140 -8.89 2.85 -2.12
CA GLU A 140 -9.71 2.80 -0.92
C GLU A 140 -10.04 4.21 -0.38
N ALA A 141 -9.04 5.07 -0.24
CA ALA A 141 -9.23 6.43 0.29
C ALA A 141 -10.05 7.32 -0.66
N LEU A 142 -9.87 7.19 -1.98
CA LEU A 142 -10.65 7.94 -2.96
C LEU A 142 -12.11 7.46 -3.03
N LEU A 143 -12.33 6.15 -2.92
CA LEU A 143 -13.67 5.56 -2.84
C LEU A 143 -14.42 6.05 -1.59
N GLU A 144 -13.75 6.11 -0.45
CA GLU A 144 -14.29 6.64 0.81
C GLU A 144 -14.73 8.11 0.66
N LEU A 145 -13.98 8.92 -0.09
CA LEU A 145 -14.34 10.30 -0.44
C LEU A 145 -15.36 10.41 -1.58
N GLN A 146 -15.79 9.29 -2.18
CA GLN A 146 -16.62 9.24 -3.38
C GLN A 146 -16.03 10.02 -4.57
N ALA A 147 -14.70 10.15 -4.62
CA ALA A 147 -13.97 10.86 -5.67
C ALA A 147 -13.84 10.00 -6.93
N TYR A 148 -14.96 9.59 -7.53
CA TYR A 148 -14.98 8.56 -8.59
C TYR A 148 -14.18 8.93 -9.83
N ALA A 149 -14.10 10.21 -10.19
CA ALA A 149 -13.25 10.67 -11.30
C ALA A 149 -11.76 10.40 -11.04
N ASP A 150 -11.30 10.61 -9.80
CA ASP A 150 -9.94 10.29 -9.39
C ASP A 150 -9.69 8.79 -9.35
N VAL A 151 -10.68 7.99 -8.91
CA VAL A 151 -10.58 6.52 -8.94
C VAL A 151 -10.39 6.03 -10.38
N GLN A 152 -11.16 6.57 -11.34
CA GLN A 152 -11.00 6.27 -12.76
C GLN A 152 -9.60 6.64 -13.28
N ALA A 153 -9.07 7.81 -12.89
CA ALA A 153 -7.74 8.24 -13.29
C ALA A 153 -6.62 7.31 -12.78
N VAL A 154 -6.80 6.72 -11.58
CA VAL A 154 -5.87 5.70 -11.06
C VAL A 154 -6.02 4.41 -11.87
N LEU A 155 -7.24 3.91 -12.06
CA LEU A 155 -7.52 2.65 -12.75
C LEU A 155 -7.10 2.65 -14.22
N ALA A 156 -7.20 3.79 -14.91
CA ALA A 156 -6.80 3.91 -16.32
C ALA A 156 -5.34 3.52 -16.56
N LYS A 157 -4.47 3.65 -15.55
CA LYS A 157 -3.07 3.19 -15.64
C LYS A 157 -2.95 1.66 -15.68
N TYR A 158 -3.92 0.94 -15.11
CA TYR A 158 -3.96 -0.52 -14.99
C TYR A 158 -4.84 -1.19 -16.05
N ASP A 159 -5.43 -0.42 -16.97
CA ASP A 159 -6.11 -0.99 -18.14
C ASP A 159 -5.09 -1.62 -19.12
N ASP A 160 -3.82 -1.17 -19.09
CA ASP A 160 -2.70 -1.78 -19.81
C ASP A 160 -2.32 -3.17 -19.24
N ILE A 161 -1.93 -4.10 -20.12
CA ILE A 161 -1.47 -5.46 -19.80
C ILE A 161 -0.15 -5.42 -19.00
N SER A 162 0.60 -4.32 -19.12
CA SER A 162 1.93 -4.19 -18.50
C SER A 162 1.93 -4.10 -16.97
N LEU A 163 0.82 -3.68 -16.34
CA LEU A 163 0.74 -3.54 -14.88
C LEU A 163 0.07 -4.77 -14.22
N PRO A 164 0.60 -5.24 -13.07
CA PRO A 164 -0.01 -6.33 -12.34
C PRO A 164 -1.41 -5.92 -11.85
N LYS A 165 -2.39 -6.77 -12.13
CA LYS A 165 -3.78 -6.60 -11.69
C LYS A 165 -4.01 -7.32 -10.36
N SER A 166 -4.96 -6.82 -9.58
CA SER A 166 -5.43 -7.42 -8.33
C SER A 166 -6.95 -7.51 -8.32
N ALA A 167 -7.50 -8.27 -7.37
CA ALA A 167 -8.95 -8.32 -7.19
C ALA A 167 -9.49 -6.92 -6.87
N THR A 168 -8.79 -6.14 -6.04
CA THR A 168 -9.13 -4.75 -5.73
C THR A 168 -9.25 -3.91 -7.00
N ILE A 169 -8.27 -3.97 -7.91
CA ILE A 169 -8.30 -3.24 -9.18
C ILE A 169 -9.45 -3.71 -10.07
N CYS A 170 -9.53 -5.02 -10.33
CA CYS A 170 -10.50 -5.59 -11.27
C CYS A 170 -11.95 -5.33 -10.82
N TYR A 171 -12.25 -5.60 -9.54
CA TYR A 171 -13.59 -5.38 -9.00
C TYR A 171 -13.94 -3.90 -8.88
N THR A 172 -13.00 -3.03 -8.46
CA THR A 172 -13.27 -1.58 -8.42
C THR A 172 -13.58 -1.04 -9.81
N ALA A 173 -12.82 -1.45 -10.84
CA ALA A 173 -13.07 -1.05 -12.22
C ALA A 173 -14.42 -1.55 -12.74
N ALA A 174 -14.75 -2.82 -12.48
CA ALA A 174 -16.03 -3.41 -12.87
C ALA A 174 -17.23 -2.69 -12.22
N LEU A 175 -17.18 -2.48 -10.91
CA LEU A 175 -18.26 -1.85 -10.16
C LEU A 175 -18.46 -0.38 -10.55
N LEU A 176 -17.38 0.36 -10.83
CA LEU A 176 -17.52 1.74 -11.31
C LEU A 176 -18.08 1.82 -12.73
N LYS A 177 -17.68 0.92 -13.63
CA LYS A 177 -18.24 0.85 -14.99
C LYS A 177 -19.73 0.47 -14.94
N ALA A 178 -20.10 -0.49 -14.10
CA ALA A 178 -21.49 -0.88 -13.86
C ALA A 178 -22.32 0.30 -13.32
N ARG A 179 -21.80 1.03 -12.32
CA ARG A 179 -22.45 2.23 -11.79
C ARG A 179 -22.64 3.33 -12.84
N ALA A 180 -21.68 3.52 -13.74
CA ALA A 180 -21.78 4.56 -14.76
C ALA A 180 -22.93 4.34 -15.76
N VAL A 181 -23.39 3.09 -15.91
CA VAL A 181 -24.49 2.73 -16.81
C VAL A 181 -25.79 2.39 -16.08
N SER A 182 -25.75 2.16 -14.76
CA SER A 182 -26.90 1.63 -13.99
C SER A 182 -28.16 2.48 -14.12
N ASP A 183 -28.04 3.80 -14.03
CA ASP A 183 -29.19 4.71 -14.00
C ASP A 183 -29.94 4.77 -15.33
N LYS A 184 -29.29 4.35 -16.42
CA LYS A 184 -29.82 4.37 -17.78
C LYS A 184 -30.06 2.98 -18.35
N PHE A 185 -29.70 1.94 -17.59
CA PHE A 185 -29.82 0.57 -18.05
C PHE A 185 -31.28 0.12 -18.02
N SER A 186 -31.75 -0.45 -19.13
CA SER A 186 -33.08 -1.06 -19.24
C SER A 186 -32.95 -2.41 -19.94
N PRO A 187 -33.33 -3.52 -19.29
CA PRO A 187 -33.29 -4.85 -19.90
C PRO A 187 -34.09 -4.92 -21.20
N GLU A 188 -35.27 -4.31 -21.24
CA GLU A 188 -36.13 -4.29 -22.43
C GLU A 188 -35.52 -3.48 -23.57
N ALA A 189 -34.88 -2.35 -23.26
CA ALA A 189 -34.20 -1.56 -24.26
C ALA A 189 -32.99 -2.31 -24.81
N ALA A 190 -32.17 -2.90 -23.92
CA ALA A 190 -31.02 -3.71 -24.30
C ALA A 190 -31.41 -4.92 -25.15
N SER A 191 -32.54 -5.58 -24.86
CA SER A 191 -33.05 -6.69 -25.67
C SER A 191 -33.49 -6.27 -27.08
N ARG A 192 -33.90 -5.01 -27.27
CA ARG A 192 -34.36 -4.48 -28.56
C ARG A 192 -33.23 -3.88 -29.41
N ARG A 193 -32.32 -3.12 -28.79
CA ARG A 193 -31.26 -2.35 -29.47
C ARG A 193 -29.86 -2.93 -29.31
N GLY A 194 -29.69 -3.98 -28.49
CA GLY A 194 -28.39 -4.44 -28.02
C GLY A 194 -27.80 -3.54 -26.92
N LEU A 195 -26.66 -3.97 -26.38
CA LEU A 195 -25.89 -3.19 -25.42
C LEU A 195 -25.15 -2.05 -26.14
N SER A 196 -25.16 -0.86 -25.55
CA SER A 196 -24.27 0.23 -25.94
C SER A 196 -22.82 -0.13 -25.63
N THR A 197 -21.87 0.60 -26.21
CA THR A 197 -20.44 0.42 -25.93
C THR A 197 -20.13 0.52 -24.43
N ALA A 198 -20.75 1.46 -23.72
CA ALA A 198 -20.55 1.62 -22.28
C ALA A 198 -21.10 0.43 -21.48
N GLU A 199 -22.29 -0.06 -21.85
CA GLU A 199 -22.90 -1.25 -21.23
C GLU A 199 -22.07 -2.50 -21.50
N MET A 200 -21.58 -2.68 -22.73
CA MET A 200 -20.68 -3.79 -23.10
C MET A 200 -19.38 -3.75 -22.30
N ASN A 201 -18.73 -2.59 -22.20
CA ASN A 201 -17.51 -2.41 -21.42
C ASN A 201 -17.72 -2.73 -19.93
N ALA A 202 -18.90 -2.46 -19.37
CA ALA A 202 -19.24 -2.82 -18.00
C ALA A 202 -19.38 -4.34 -17.84
N VAL A 203 -20.06 -5.02 -18.77
CA VAL A 203 -20.19 -6.49 -18.76
C VAL A 203 -18.82 -7.15 -18.88
N GLU A 204 -17.99 -6.72 -19.83
CA GLU A 204 -16.63 -7.24 -20.00
C GLU A 204 -15.77 -7.05 -18.74
N ALA A 205 -15.87 -5.89 -18.09
CA ALA A 205 -15.13 -5.63 -16.86
C ALA A 205 -15.58 -6.55 -15.72
N ILE A 206 -16.89 -6.83 -15.59
CA ILE A 206 -17.42 -7.80 -14.63
C ILE A 206 -16.87 -9.19 -14.93
N HIS A 207 -16.91 -9.64 -16.19
CA HIS A 207 -16.39 -10.95 -16.57
C HIS A 207 -14.90 -11.09 -16.21
N ARG A 208 -14.07 -10.09 -16.56
CA ARG A 208 -12.65 -10.07 -16.19
C ARG A 208 -12.43 -10.10 -14.69
N ALA A 209 -13.26 -9.42 -13.90
CA ALA A 209 -13.18 -9.45 -12.44
C ALA A 209 -13.53 -10.84 -11.87
N VAL A 210 -14.57 -11.48 -12.41
CA VAL A 210 -14.98 -12.84 -12.03
C VAL A 210 -13.94 -13.88 -12.42
N GLU A 211 -13.38 -13.78 -13.63
CA GLU A 211 -12.27 -14.64 -14.06
C GLU A 211 -11.04 -14.46 -13.17
N PHE A 212 -10.74 -13.23 -12.75
CA PHE A 212 -9.60 -12.94 -11.89
C PHE A 212 -9.78 -13.51 -10.46
N ASN A 213 -10.99 -13.41 -9.89
CA ASN A 213 -11.30 -14.05 -8.61
C ASN A 213 -12.75 -14.61 -8.64
N PRO A 214 -12.91 -15.91 -8.94
CA PRO A 214 -14.23 -16.54 -9.09
C PRO A 214 -14.93 -16.81 -7.76
N HIS A 215 -14.27 -16.59 -6.63
CA HIS A 215 -14.84 -16.82 -5.31
C HIS A 215 -15.69 -15.63 -4.83
N VAL A 216 -15.42 -14.42 -5.30
CA VAL A 216 -16.15 -13.21 -4.88
C VAL A 216 -17.65 -13.32 -5.20
N PRO A 217 -18.10 -13.73 -6.40
CA PRO A 217 -19.53 -13.90 -6.66
C PRO A 217 -20.17 -14.97 -5.80
N LYS A 218 -19.49 -16.12 -5.60
CA LYS A 218 -19.99 -17.19 -4.72
C LYS A 218 -20.24 -16.69 -3.30
N TYR A 219 -19.29 -15.91 -2.78
CA TYR A 219 -19.40 -15.30 -1.47
C TYR A 219 -20.53 -14.26 -1.39
N LEU A 220 -20.63 -13.35 -2.37
CA LEU A 220 -21.63 -12.27 -2.38
C LEU A 220 -23.06 -12.76 -2.63
N LEU A 221 -23.21 -13.83 -3.41
CA LEU A 221 -24.51 -14.37 -3.83
C LEU A 221 -24.93 -15.61 -3.03
N GLU A 222 -24.16 -15.99 -1.99
CA GLU A 222 -24.37 -17.20 -1.19
C GLU A 222 -24.51 -18.48 -2.03
N MET A 223 -23.84 -18.52 -3.19
CA MET A 223 -23.88 -19.67 -4.09
C MET A 223 -22.88 -20.71 -3.59
N LYS A 224 -23.38 -21.92 -3.31
CA LYS A 224 -22.57 -23.07 -2.90
C LYS A 224 -21.58 -23.50 -3.99
#